data_AF-A0A933PGM1-F1
#
_entry.id   AF-A0A933PGM1-F1
#
_cell.length_a   1.000
_cell.length_b   1.000
_cell.length_c   1.000
_cell.angle_alpha   90.00
_cell.angle_beta   90.00
_cell.angle_gamma   90.00
#
_symmetry.space_group_name_H-M   'P 1'
#
loop_
_entity.id
_entity.type
_entity.pdbx_description
1 polymer ?
#
loop_
_entity_poly.entity_id
_entity_poly.type
_entity_poly.pdbx_seq_one_letter_code
_entity_poly.pdbx_strand_id
1 'polypeptide(L)'
;MRGARRRTRVTLAVAACVGLVACSGASSGGAPTSSTAPASSAPAATTAADTPDPTPTPSTSPTGAVSNSATSTKNAAAEAALADGRHAVIVTEVDAGARLVTVDVVQFLTGDAAAKAAKEDGGESPPPNDYWIRNANPKLRTLTVLAGARITVNTLAAEETGSSTQDVRKSLTQLAAYDDVSSRLFQVTVRGGKVIGLAEQYLP
;
A
#
# COMPACT_ATOMS: atom_id res chain seq x y z
N MET A 1 -19.89 -24.30 -38.17
CA MET A 1 -20.41 -23.06 -38.80
C MET A 1 -19.69 -21.87 -38.20
N ARG A 2 -19.04 -21.06 -39.03
CA ARG A 2 -18.15 -19.95 -38.63
C ARG A 2 -18.98 -18.70 -38.32
N GLY A 3 -18.95 -18.22 -37.08
CA GLY A 3 -19.55 -16.95 -36.67
C GLY A 3 -18.51 -15.83 -36.69
N ALA A 4 -18.76 -14.81 -37.51
CA ALA A 4 -17.82 -13.77 -37.91
C ALA A 4 -17.41 -12.80 -36.77
N ARG A 5 -16.09 -12.59 -36.62
CA ARG A 5 -15.52 -11.48 -35.85
C ARG A 5 -15.62 -10.19 -36.68
N ARG A 6 -16.47 -9.26 -36.27
CA ARG A 6 -16.45 -7.89 -36.82
C ARG A 6 -15.39 -7.08 -36.06
N ARG A 7 -14.31 -6.76 -36.74
CA ARG A 7 -13.29 -5.81 -36.29
C ARG A 7 -13.74 -4.42 -36.71
N THR A 8 -14.25 -3.62 -35.78
CA THR A 8 -14.54 -2.21 -36.04
C THR A 8 -13.26 -1.42 -35.79
N ARG A 9 -12.65 -0.91 -36.87
CA ARG A 9 -11.57 0.07 -36.82
C ARG A 9 -12.20 1.42 -36.47
N VAL A 10 -11.78 2.04 -35.37
CA VAL A 10 -12.13 3.43 -35.06
C VAL A 10 -10.92 4.29 -35.35
N THR A 11 -11.12 5.24 -36.25
CA THR A 11 -10.14 6.17 -36.80
C THR A 11 -9.86 7.28 -35.78
N LEU A 12 -8.58 7.48 -35.44
CA LEU A 12 -8.11 8.55 -34.56
C LEU A 12 -8.12 9.88 -35.34
N ALA A 13 -8.89 10.87 -34.89
CA ALA A 13 -8.82 12.24 -35.40
C ALA A 13 -7.96 13.08 -34.44
N VAL A 14 -6.79 13.50 -34.92
CA VAL A 14 -5.88 14.42 -34.23
C VAL A 14 -6.37 15.85 -34.46
N ALA A 15 -6.72 16.55 -33.38
CA ALA A 15 -6.96 18.00 -33.42
C ALA A 15 -5.92 18.69 -32.53
N ALA A 16 -4.95 19.31 -33.18
CA ALA A 16 -3.97 20.18 -32.57
C ALA A 16 -4.58 21.57 -32.35
N CYS A 17 -4.57 22.05 -31.11
CA CYS A 17 -4.85 23.46 -30.79
C CYS A 17 -3.62 24.06 -30.12
N VAL A 18 -2.94 24.91 -30.87
CA VAL A 18 -1.90 25.84 -30.43
C VAL A 18 -2.57 26.96 -29.64
N GLY A 19 -2.06 27.27 -28.45
CA GLY A 19 -2.53 28.36 -27.60
C GLY A 19 -1.39 28.97 -26.79
N LEU A 20 -0.91 30.10 -27.26
CA LEU A 20 0.21 30.92 -26.81
C LEU A 20 -0.29 31.89 -25.71
N VAL A 21 0.24 31.87 -24.47
CA VAL A 21 0.03 32.99 -23.51
C VAL A 21 1.26 33.23 -22.62
N ALA A 22 1.94 34.33 -22.96
CA ALA A 22 2.57 35.39 -22.16
C ALA A 22 3.27 35.09 -20.83
N CYS A 23 4.58 35.33 -20.82
CA CYS A 23 5.39 35.74 -19.67
C CYS A 23 5.02 37.17 -19.23
N SER A 24 4.88 37.43 -17.93
CA SER A 24 5.16 38.75 -17.29
C SER A 24 5.03 38.70 -15.76
N GLY A 25 6.00 39.30 -15.06
CA GLY A 25 5.90 39.75 -13.66
C GLY A 25 6.74 38.94 -12.67
N ALA A 26 8.03 39.22 -12.48
CA ALA A 26 8.61 40.35 -11.73
C ALA A 26 8.39 40.29 -10.20
N SER A 27 9.37 39.67 -9.54
CA SER A 27 10.19 40.23 -8.44
C SER A 27 9.58 40.63 -7.09
N SER A 28 10.28 40.13 -6.06
CA SER A 28 10.61 40.72 -4.75
C SER A 28 9.58 40.63 -3.63
N GLY A 29 9.87 39.77 -2.64
CA GLY A 29 9.11 39.71 -1.39
C GLY A 29 9.69 38.79 -0.32
N GLY A 30 10.93 39.06 0.12
CA GLY A 30 11.39 38.89 1.50
C GLY A 30 11.37 37.50 2.17
N ALA A 31 12.55 36.90 2.32
CA ALA A 31 12.89 36.09 3.47
C ALA A 31 14.42 36.16 3.67
N PRO A 32 14.97 35.71 4.80
CA PRO A 32 14.63 36.03 6.20
C PRO A 32 15.91 36.43 6.96
N THR A 33 15.88 37.29 7.97
CA THR A 33 16.92 37.26 9.03
C THR A 33 16.57 38.19 10.17
N SER A 34 16.22 37.61 11.32
CA SER A 34 16.55 38.13 12.66
C SER A 34 16.24 37.03 13.66
N SER A 35 17.04 35.96 13.66
CA SER A 35 17.10 35.03 14.80
C SER A 35 18.39 35.37 15.55
N THR A 36 18.28 36.28 16.50
CA THR A 36 19.32 36.57 17.48
C THR A 36 19.05 35.71 18.71
N ALA A 37 20.11 35.07 19.18
CA ALA A 37 20.19 33.97 20.13
C ALA A 37 19.45 34.18 21.48
N PRO A 38 18.98 33.10 22.13
CA PRO A 38 18.65 33.13 23.54
C PRO A 38 19.93 33.21 24.40
N ALA A 39 19.86 34.04 25.44
CA ALA A 39 20.90 34.21 26.43
C ALA A 39 21.12 32.94 27.27
N SER A 40 22.40 32.62 27.47
CA SER A 40 22.91 31.63 28.40
C SER A 40 22.66 32.08 29.85
N SER A 41 22.09 31.20 30.66
CA SER A 41 22.11 31.30 32.12
C SER A 41 22.08 29.90 32.72
N ALA A 42 23.25 29.42 33.13
CA ALA A 42 23.41 28.33 34.08
C ALA A 42 23.05 28.82 35.49
N PRO A 43 22.56 27.94 36.38
CA PRO A 43 23.40 27.68 37.55
C PRO A 43 23.41 26.23 38.06
N ALA A 44 24.57 25.93 38.64
CA ALA A 44 24.84 25.18 39.87
C ALA A 44 24.38 23.71 40.03
N ALA A 45 25.41 22.89 40.22
CA ALA A 45 25.39 21.53 40.71
C ALA A 45 24.71 21.40 42.09
N THR A 46 24.06 20.27 42.32
CA THR A 46 23.89 19.69 43.66
C THR A 46 24.13 18.19 43.56
N THR A 47 25.20 17.75 44.20
CA THR A 47 25.52 16.37 44.52
C THR A 47 24.63 15.91 45.66
N ALA A 48 23.89 14.82 45.48
CA ALA A 48 23.35 14.02 46.57
C ALA A 48 23.65 12.55 46.29
N ALA A 49 24.20 11.89 47.30
CA ALA A 49 24.74 10.55 47.27
C ALA A 49 23.68 9.48 47.60
N ASP A 50 23.98 8.28 47.10
CA ASP A 50 23.76 6.96 47.71
C ASP A 50 22.34 6.46 47.99
N THR A 51 21.87 5.50 47.15
CA THR A 51 21.36 4.18 47.61
C THR A 51 21.31 3.22 46.40
N PRO A 52 21.92 2.01 46.43
CA PRO A 52 21.59 0.94 45.50
C PRO A 52 20.45 0.06 46.05
N ASP A 53 19.37 -0.11 45.29
CA ASP A 53 18.28 -1.06 45.57
C ASP A 53 17.82 -1.71 44.23
N PRO A 54 17.21 -2.90 44.24
CA PRO A 54 17.82 -4.13 43.79
C PRO A 54 17.37 -4.54 42.38
N THR A 55 18.18 -5.43 41.81
CA THR A 55 17.95 -6.30 40.66
C THR A 55 16.47 -6.68 40.41
N PRO A 56 15.90 -6.41 39.22
CA PRO A 56 14.68 -7.08 38.82
C PRO A 56 14.99 -8.54 38.45
N THR A 57 14.44 -9.46 39.23
CA THR A 57 14.40 -10.90 38.94
C THR A 57 13.59 -11.15 37.65
N PRO A 58 14.08 -11.93 36.68
CA PRO A 58 13.24 -12.37 35.57
C PRO A 58 12.21 -13.38 36.10
N SER A 59 10.94 -13.00 36.04
CA SER A 59 9.81 -13.88 36.34
C SER A 59 9.63 -14.89 35.20
N THR A 60 9.93 -16.15 35.49
CA THR A 60 9.65 -17.31 34.63
C THR A 60 8.14 -17.50 34.51
N SER A 61 7.59 -17.16 33.34
CA SER A 61 6.21 -17.49 32.99
C SER A 61 6.09 -19.00 32.70
N PRO A 62 5.04 -19.69 33.17
CA PRO A 62 4.96 -21.14 33.14
C PRO A 62 4.69 -21.69 31.74
N THR A 63 5.31 -22.84 31.49
CA THR A 63 4.96 -23.86 30.50
C THR A 63 3.45 -24.15 30.52
N GLY A 64 2.74 -23.67 29.51
CA GLY A 64 1.40 -24.12 29.17
C GLY A 64 1.46 -25.07 27.97
N ALA A 65 1.68 -26.36 28.23
CA ALA A 65 1.38 -27.39 27.26
C ALA A 65 -0.14 -27.63 27.25
N VAL A 66 -0.81 -27.29 26.16
CA VAL A 66 -2.10 -27.88 25.79
C VAL A 66 -1.98 -28.45 24.39
N SER A 67 -1.89 -29.77 24.39
CA SER A 67 -2.09 -30.65 23.25
C SER A 67 -3.56 -30.60 22.85
N ASN A 68 -3.86 -30.20 21.61
CA ASN A 68 -5.08 -30.63 20.92
C ASN A 68 -4.67 -31.17 19.55
N SER A 69 -4.60 -32.51 19.48
CA SER A 69 -4.61 -33.26 18.23
C SER A 69 -5.96 -33.05 17.54
N ALA A 70 -5.94 -32.57 16.30
CA ALA A 70 -7.09 -32.62 15.39
C ALA A 70 -6.62 -33.09 14.01
N THR A 71 -6.90 -34.36 13.75
CA THR A 71 -6.76 -35.04 12.47
C THR A 71 -7.81 -34.54 11.48
N SER A 72 -7.35 -34.30 10.24
CA SER A 72 -8.11 -34.30 8.97
C SER A 72 -9.26 -33.31 8.79
N THR A 73 -9.03 -32.29 7.95
CA THR A 73 -9.69 -32.18 6.63
C THR A 73 -8.87 -31.21 5.77
N LYS A 74 -8.32 -31.74 4.68
CA LYS A 74 -7.63 -31.01 3.61
C LYS A 74 -8.59 -29.97 3.02
N ASN A 75 -8.63 -28.79 3.63
CA ASN A 75 -9.30 -27.63 3.06
C ASN A 75 -8.25 -26.89 2.22
N ALA A 76 -8.47 -26.80 0.91
CA ALA A 76 -7.65 -25.99 0.00
C ALA A 76 -7.53 -24.51 0.45
N ALA A 77 -8.32 -24.07 1.44
CA ALA A 77 -8.23 -22.77 2.10
C ALA A 77 -7.05 -22.60 3.09
N ALA A 78 -6.38 -23.67 3.54
CA ALA A 78 -5.25 -23.56 4.48
C ALA A 78 -3.92 -23.18 3.80
N GLU A 79 -3.81 -23.31 2.47
CA GLU A 79 -2.54 -23.17 1.74
C GLU A 79 -2.21 -21.73 1.30
N ALA A 80 -3.09 -20.77 1.60
CA ALA A 80 -2.90 -19.35 1.26
C ALA A 80 -3.10 -18.40 2.46
N ALA A 81 -2.77 -18.83 3.67
CA ALA A 81 -2.93 -17.97 4.84
C ALA A 81 -1.92 -16.80 4.81
N LEU A 82 -2.37 -15.63 4.39
CA LEU A 82 -1.71 -14.37 4.69
C LEU A 82 -1.95 -14.05 6.17
N ALA A 83 -0.92 -13.63 6.89
CA ALA A 83 -1.06 -13.28 8.31
C ALA A 83 -2.03 -12.11 8.48
N ASP A 84 -2.69 -12.04 9.64
CA ASP A 84 -3.54 -10.91 9.99
C ASP A 84 -2.74 -9.60 9.98
N GLY A 85 -3.36 -8.53 9.49
CA GLY A 85 -2.71 -7.23 9.33
C GLY A 85 -2.92 -6.62 7.95
N ARG A 86 -2.17 -5.56 7.67
CA ARG A 86 -2.21 -4.81 6.41
C ARG A 86 -1.00 -5.15 5.56
N HIS A 87 -1.21 -5.44 4.28
CA HIS A 87 -0.17 -5.84 3.34
C HIS A 87 -0.33 -5.09 2.03
N ALA A 88 0.79 -4.69 1.43
CA ALA A 88 0.81 -4.16 0.07
C ALA A 88 0.77 -5.34 -0.92
N VAL A 89 -0.13 -5.27 -1.90
CA VAL A 89 -0.36 -6.36 -2.84
C VAL A 89 -0.67 -5.87 -4.24
N ILE A 90 -0.39 -6.71 -5.23
CA ILE A 90 -0.97 -6.62 -6.56
C ILE A 90 -2.11 -7.63 -6.63
N VAL A 91 -3.30 -7.19 -7.06
CA VAL A 91 -4.44 -8.08 -7.26
C VAL A 91 -4.37 -8.66 -8.67
N THR A 92 -4.18 -9.97 -8.81
CA THR A 92 -4.01 -10.62 -10.11
C THR A 92 -5.32 -11.19 -10.65
N GLU A 93 -6.27 -11.49 -9.77
CA GLU A 93 -7.57 -12.07 -10.14
C GLU A 93 -8.64 -11.72 -9.09
N VAL A 94 -9.87 -11.50 -9.56
CA VAL A 94 -11.04 -11.29 -8.72
C VAL A 94 -12.16 -12.22 -9.17
N ASP A 95 -12.49 -13.21 -8.34
CA ASP A 95 -13.69 -14.04 -8.52
C ASP A 95 -14.79 -13.55 -7.58
N ALA A 96 -15.66 -12.70 -8.11
CA ALA A 96 -16.77 -12.14 -7.34
C ALA A 96 -17.82 -13.19 -6.96
N GLY A 97 -17.99 -14.25 -7.76
CA GLY A 97 -18.97 -15.32 -7.52
C GLY A 97 -18.55 -16.22 -6.36
N ALA A 98 -17.27 -16.61 -6.32
CA ALA A 98 -16.69 -17.38 -5.23
C ALA A 98 -16.27 -16.50 -4.02
N ARG A 99 -16.29 -15.17 -4.17
CA ARG A 99 -15.73 -14.20 -3.22
C ARG A 99 -14.26 -14.47 -2.91
N LEU A 100 -13.47 -14.65 -3.95
CA LEU A 100 -12.03 -14.85 -3.86
C LEU A 100 -11.28 -13.71 -4.55
N VAL A 101 -10.11 -13.38 -4.01
CA VAL A 101 -9.12 -12.55 -4.69
C VAL A 101 -7.78 -13.28 -4.69
N THR A 102 -7.11 -13.32 -5.82
CA THR A 102 -5.73 -13.79 -5.91
C THR A 102 -4.81 -12.59 -5.87
N VAL A 103 -3.84 -12.62 -4.96
CA VAL A 103 -2.93 -11.51 -4.72
C VAL A 103 -1.47 -11.97 -4.74
N ASP A 104 -0.61 -11.09 -5.23
CA ASP A 104 0.83 -11.17 -5.05
C ASP A 104 1.25 -10.15 -3.99
N VAL A 105 2.03 -10.57 -2.99
CA VAL A 105 2.44 -9.68 -1.90
C VAL A 105 3.73 -8.98 -2.29
N VAL A 106 3.70 -7.66 -2.27
CA VAL A 106 4.84 -6.82 -2.63
C VAL A 106 5.25 -5.96 -1.45
N GLN A 107 6.46 -5.41 -1.51
CA GLN A 107 6.91 -4.38 -0.60
C GLN A 107 6.65 -3.03 -1.24
N PHE A 108 5.90 -2.17 -0.55
CA PHE A 108 5.79 -0.75 -0.89
C PHE A 108 6.71 0.02 0.05
N LEU A 109 7.81 0.51 -0.49
CA LEU A 109 8.85 1.23 0.25
C LEU A 109 8.80 2.70 -0.13
N THR A 110 9.13 3.58 0.82
CA THR A 110 9.20 5.04 0.61
C THR A 110 10.46 5.61 1.25
N GLY A 111 10.89 6.81 0.85
CA GLY A 111 12.04 7.50 1.45
C GLY A 111 13.35 6.74 1.30
N ASP A 112 14.19 6.78 2.35
CA ASP A 112 15.50 6.11 2.36
C ASP A 112 15.41 4.60 2.08
N ALA A 113 14.34 3.95 2.52
CA ALA A 113 14.11 2.54 2.24
C ALA A 113 13.85 2.28 0.75
N ALA A 114 13.13 3.18 0.09
CA ALA A 114 12.92 3.14 -1.36
C ALA A 114 14.22 3.40 -2.12
N ALA A 115 14.98 4.43 -1.75
CA ALA A 115 16.28 4.73 -2.37
C ALA A 115 17.27 3.57 -2.25
N LYS A 116 17.36 2.97 -1.06
CA LYS A 116 18.21 1.79 -0.83
C LYS A 116 17.77 0.61 -1.69
N ALA A 117 16.48 0.26 -1.67
CA ALA A 117 15.98 -0.89 -2.42
C ALA A 117 16.08 -0.69 -3.94
N ALA A 118 15.78 0.52 -4.43
CA ALA A 118 15.93 0.86 -5.84
C ALA A 118 17.39 0.70 -6.28
N LYS A 119 18.35 1.20 -5.49
CA LYS A 119 19.77 1.00 -5.74
C LYS A 119 20.18 -0.48 -5.74
N GLU A 120 19.67 -1.28 -4.80
CA GLU A 120 19.94 -2.72 -4.74
C GLU A 120 19.37 -3.49 -5.94
N ASP A 121 18.22 -3.05 -6.46
CA ASP A 121 17.57 -3.62 -7.64
C ASP A 121 18.13 -3.09 -8.97
N GLY A 122 19.11 -2.18 -8.92
CA GLY A 122 19.71 -1.56 -10.11
C GLY A 122 18.85 -0.49 -10.79
N GLY A 123 17.82 0.00 -10.09
CA GLY A 123 16.98 1.12 -10.49
C GLY A 123 17.59 2.48 -10.20
N GLU A 124 16.87 3.53 -10.59
CA GLU A 124 17.22 4.92 -10.27
C GLU A 124 17.12 5.17 -8.76
N SER A 125 18.10 5.90 -8.20
CA SER A 125 18.17 6.21 -6.78
C SER A 125 18.57 7.68 -6.56
N PRO A 126 17.75 8.49 -5.86
CA PRO A 126 16.44 8.12 -5.34
C PRO A 126 15.43 7.85 -6.48
N PRO A 127 14.46 6.94 -6.28
CA PRO A 127 13.44 6.69 -7.30
C PRO A 127 12.54 7.92 -7.48
N PRO A 128 12.01 8.15 -8.69
CA PRO A 128 10.98 9.15 -8.92
C PRO A 128 9.82 8.96 -7.95
N ASN A 129 9.23 10.08 -7.49
CA ASN A 129 8.10 10.10 -6.54
C ASN A 129 8.36 9.40 -5.19
N ASP A 130 9.63 9.13 -4.86
CA ASP A 130 10.12 8.64 -3.56
C ASP A 130 9.50 7.32 -3.08
N TYR A 131 9.12 6.45 -4.03
CA TYR A 131 8.65 5.10 -3.71
C TYR A 131 9.32 4.02 -4.56
N TRP A 132 9.37 2.82 -4.02
CA TRP A 132 9.84 1.63 -4.71
C TRP A 132 8.95 0.44 -4.40
N ILE A 133 8.48 -0.25 -5.43
CA ILE A 133 7.68 -1.47 -5.29
C ILE A 133 8.56 -2.67 -5.62
N ARG A 134 8.82 -3.52 -4.63
CA ARG A 134 9.70 -4.69 -4.78
C ARG A 134 8.91 -5.97 -4.58
N ASN A 135 8.99 -6.87 -5.55
CA ASN A 135 8.46 -8.22 -5.42
C ASN A 135 9.60 -9.23 -5.19
N ALA A 136 9.95 -9.44 -3.93
CA ALA A 136 10.99 -10.41 -3.55
C ALA A 136 10.48 -11.86 -3.51
N ASN A 137 9.17 -12.08 -3.61
CA ASN A 137 8.56 -13.40 -3.53
C ASN A 137 7.23 -13.43 -4.32
N PRO A 138 7.25 -13.83 -5.60
CA PRO A 138 6.09 -13.80 -6.50
C PRO A 138 5.05 -14.90 -6.21
N LYS A 139 4.96 -15.34 -4.95
CA LYS A 139 4.01 -16.37 -4.53
C LYS A 139 2.61 -15.77 -4.45
N LEU A 140 1.77 -16.22 -5.38
CA LEU A 140 0.33 -15.92 -5.38
C LEU A 140 -0.38 -16.55 -4.18
N ARG A 141 -1.37 -15.83 -3.64
CA ARG A 141 -2.22 -16.25 -2.54
C ARG A 141 -3.67 -15.95 -2.88
N THR A 142 -4.53 -16.95 -2.76
CA THR A 142 -5.98 -16.77 -2.95
C THR A 142 -6.67 -16.63 -1.61
N LEU A 143 -7.35 -15.52 -1.39
CA LEU A 143 -7.96 -15.16 -0.12
C LEU A 143 -9.48 -15.02 -0.26
N THR A 144 -10.23 -15.48 0.74
CA THR A 144 -11.67 -15.24 0.81
C THR A 144 -11.97 -13.80 1.24
N VAL A 145 -12.84 -13.13 0.49
CA VAL A 145 -13.33 -11.79 0.80
C VAL A 145 -14.58 -11.87 1.66
N LEU A 146 -14.58 -11.16 2.78
CA LEU A 146 -15.75 -11.05 3.64
C LEU A 146 -16.86 -10.28 2.90
N ALA A 147 -18.12 -10.69 3.02
CA ALA A 147 -19.23 -10.05 2.33
C ALA A 147 -19.37 -8.53 2.63
N GLY A 148 -18.95 -8.10 3.83
CA GLY A 148 -18.93 -6.69 4.25
C GLY A 148 -17.57 -5.98 4.07
N ALA A 149 -16.63 -6.56 3.32
CA ALA A 149 -15.29 -5.99 3.18
C ALA A 149 -15.32 -4.55 2.64
N ARG A 150 -14.42 -3.71 3.16
CA ARG A 150 -14.24 -2.33 2.70
C ARG A 150 -13.38 -2.29 1.45
N ILE A 151 -14.03 -2.19 0.28
CA ILE A 151 -13.34 -2.06 -1.01
C ILE A 151 -13.42 -0.62 -1.49
N THR A 152 -12.27 -0.01 -1.74
CA THR A 152 -12.16 1.36 -2.28
C THR A 152 -11.14 1.41 -3.41
N VAL A 153 -11.44 2.23 -4.41
CA VAL A 153 -10.57 2.52 -5.56
C VAL A 153 -10.45 4.02 -5.76
N ASN A 154 -9.34 4.49 -6.30
CA ASN A 154 -9.11 5.91 -6.62
C ASN A 154 -8.74 6.06 -8.09
N THR A 155 -7.51 5.74 -8.51
CA THR A 155 -7.12 5.88 -9.91
C THR A 155 -7.95 5.03 -10.87
N LEU A 156 -8.43 3.85 -10.47
CA LEU A 156 -9.38 3.07 -11.30
C LEU A 156 -10.73 3.76 -11.49
N ALA A 157 -11.15 4.63 -10.55
CA ALA A 157 -12.37 5.42 -10.66
C ALA A 157 -12.11 6.87 -11.07
N ALA A 158 -10.90 7.20 -11.54
CA ALA A 158 -10.57 8.56 -11.94
C ALA A 158 -11.43 9.04 -13.12
N GLU A 159 -11.74 8.17 -14.09
CA GLU A 159 -12.63 8.52 -15.21
C GLU A 159 -14.06 8.80 -14.77
N GLU A 160 -14.53 8.12 -13.73
CA GLU A 160 -15.88 8.30 -13.16
C GLU A 160 -15.98 9.59 -12.34
N THR A 161 -14.93 9.92 -11.58
CA THR A 161 -14.96 11.01 -10.59
C THR A 161 -14.27 12.29 -11.05
N GLY A 162 -13.43 12.23 -12.07
CA GLY A 162 -12.50 13.30 -12.42
C GLY A 162 -11.34 13.47 -11.43
N SER A 163 -11.13 12.54 -10.49
CA SER A 163 -10.10 12.63 -9.46
C SER A 163 -9.39 11.30 -9.22
N SER A 164 -8.06 11.30 -9.37
CA SER A 164 -7.20 10.15 -9.11
C SER A 164 -6.91 9.90 -7.63
N THR A 165 -7.30 10.82 -6.74
CA THR A 165 -7.03 10.73 -5.28
C THR A 165 -8.29 10.51 -4.45
N GLN A 166 -9.46 10.56 -5.08
CA GLN A 166 -10.74 10.35 -4.39
C GLN A 166 -11.02 8.86 -4.24
N ASP A 167 -11.13 8.39 -3.00
CA ASP A 167 -11.57 7.02 -2.73
C ASP A 167 -13.07 6.85 -3.02
N VAL A 168 -13.38 5.92 -3.93
CA VAL A 168 -14.73 5.51 -4.31
C VAL A 168 -15.00 4.11 -3.79
N ARG A 169 -16.13 3.94 -3.09
CA ARG A 169 -16.58 2.64 -2.59
C ARG A 169 -16.99 1.74 -3.76
N LYS A 170 -16.52 0.50 -3.77
CA LYS A 170 -16.94 -0.51 -4.76
C LYS A 170 -17.40 -1.80 -4.07
N SER A 171 -18.20 -2.58 -4.79
CA SER A 171 -18.43 -3.99 -4.49
C SER A 171 -17.31 -4.85 -5.10
N LEU A 172 -17.21 -6.12 -4.68
CA LEU A 172 -16.26 -7.05 -5.29
C LEU A 172 -16.55 -7.29 -6.77
N THR A 173 -17.84 -7.31 -7.16
CA THR A 173 -18.27 -7.42 -8.56
C THR A 173 -17.85 -6.20 -9.38
N GLN A 174 -17.97 -5.00 -8.83
CA GLN A 174 -17.50 -3.78 -9.51
C GLN A 174 -15.98 -3.78 -9.64
N LEU A 175 -15.26 -4.25 -8.63
CA LEU A 175 -13.80 -4.39 -8.72
C LEU A 175 -13.39 -5.36 -9.83
N ALA A 176 -14.10 -6.49 -9.96
CA ALA A 176 -13.85 -7.50 -11.00
C ALA A 176 -14.12 -7.01 -12.43
N ALA A 177 -14.79 -5.87 -12.58
CA ALA A 177 -15.09 -5.28 -13.89
C ALA A 177 -13.97 -4.39 -14.43
N TYR A 178 -12.93 -4.10 -13.63
CA TYR A 178 -11.78 -3.33 -14.09
C TYR A 178 -10.74 -4.23 -14.76
N ASP A 179 -10.38 -3.91 -16.00
CA ASP A 179 -9.34 -4.64 -16.75
C ASP A 179 -7.92 -4.40 -16.20
N ASP A 180 -7.68 -3.22 -15.61
CA ASP A 180 -6.36 -2.77 -15.16
C ASP A 180 -6.07 -3.04 -13.67
N VAL A 181 -6.86 -3.87 -12.98
CA VAL A 181 -6.70 -4.10 -11.53
C VAL A 181 -5.30 -4.61 -11.16
N SER A 182 -4.66 -5.38 -12.05
CA SER A 182 -3.33 -5.97 -11.85
C SER A 182 -2.17 -4.99 -12.07
N SER A 183 -2.45 -3.80 -12.62
CA SER A 183 -1.46 -2.73 -12.75
C SER A 183 -1.40 -1.82 -11.52
N ARG A 184 -2.31 -2.03 -10.55
CA ARG A 184 -2.47 -1.16 -9.40
C ARG A 184 -1.95 -1.80 -8.13
N LEU A 185 -1.39 -0.96 -7.27
CA LEU A 185 -1.05 -1.35 -5.92
C LEU A 185 -2.28 -1.25 -5.04
N PHE A 186 -2.52 -2.27 -4.23
CA PHE A 186 -3.58 -2.28 -3.22
C PHE A 186 -2.99 -2.51 -1.85
N GLN A 187 -3.72 -2.01 -0.85
CA GLN A 187 -3.52 -2.32 0.55
C GLN A 187 -4.64 -3.27 0.98
N VAL A 188 -4.28 -4.54 1.21
CA VAL A 188 -5.22 -5.55 1.72
C VAL A 188 -5.14 -5.61 3.24
N THR A 189 -6.30 -5.69 3.89
CA THR A 189 -6.40 -5.93 5.34
C THR A 189 -7.00 -7.31 5.57
N VAL A 190 -6.24 -8.17 6.24
CA VAL A 190 -6.63 -9.54 6.56
C VAL A 190 -6.91 -9.67 8.05
N ARG A 191 -7.98 -10.40 8.39
CA ARG A 191 -8.33 -10.80 9.75
C ARG A 191 -8.93 -12.20 9.75
N GLY A 192 -8.42 -13.10 10.60
CA GLY A 192 -8.84 -14.49 10.63
C GLY A 192 -8.73 -15.18 9.27
N GLY A 193 -7.69 -14.85 8.50
CA GLY A 193 -7.47 -15.40 7.14
C GLY A 193 -8.47 -14.94 6.08
N LYS A 194 -9.27 -13.91 6.35
CA LYS A 194 -10.22 -13.32 5.40
C LYS A 194 -9.88 -11.86 5.11
N VAL A 195 -10.10 -11.44 3.87
CA VAL A 195 -10.00 -10.03 3.48
C VAL A 195 -11.20 -9.27 4.04
N ILE A 196 -10.92 -8.29 4.90
CA ILE A 196 -11.92 -7.37 5.45
C ILE A 196 -11.81 -5.96 4.85
N GLY A 197 -10.72 -5.67 4.12
CA GLY A 197 -10.53 -4.43 3.41
C GLY A 197 -9.57 -4.59 2.24
N LEU A 198 -9.80 -3.83 1.17
CA LEU A 198 -8.97 -3.77 -0.02
C LEU A 198 -9.06 -2.34 -0.56
N ALA A 199 -7.99 -1.57 -0.45
CA ALA A 199 -7.97 -0.17 -0.85
C ALA A 199 -6.88 0.07 -1.88
N GLU A 200 -7.21 0.66 -3.02
CA GLU A 200 -6.21 1.09 -4.01
C GLU A 200 -5.26 2.11 -3.37
N GLN A 201 -3.96 1.86 -3.49
CA GLN A 201 -2.93 2.78 -3.05
C GLN A 201 -2.68 3.79 -4.17
N TYR A 202 -3.02 5.06 -3.93
CA TYR A 202 -2.63 6.13 -4.82
C TYR A 202 -1.10 6.21 -4.91
N LEU A 203 -0.60 6.31 -6.14
CA LEU A 203 0.79 6.58 -6.47
C LEU A 203 0.80 7.90 -7.26
N PRO A 204 1.51 8.94 -6.79
CA PRO A 204 1.57 10.24 -7.46
C PRO A 204 2.35 10.21 -8.76
#